data_AF-A0A7C1ZMX8-F1
#
_entry.id   AF-A0A7C1ZMX8-F1
#
_cell.length_a   1.000
_cell.length_b   1.000
_cell.length_c   1.000
_cell.angle_alpha   90.00
_cell.angle_beta   90.00
_cell.angle_gamma   90.00
#
_symmetry.space_group_name_H-M   'P 1'
#
loop_
_entity.id
_entity.type
_entity.pdbx_description
1 polymer ?
#
loop_
_entity_poly.entity_id
_entity_poly.type
_entity_poly.pdbx_seq_one_letter_code
_entity_poly.pdbx_strand_id
1 'polypeptide(L)'
;MSTPLFLLGATILFWGWQLQITFIAAVLAVLAEGTRLLKWKCDFSNKDFSYISDFCSILLVAMIIYIVASNRSAKTLLLIIKWLPLPLYPLVFFQSLSTSRGIELGSLLWIYRKNKNNKPEILKRKVDVAYPYMAICVLSASIANNRSITFYVTFCALCAWALLSFRSKRYSSISWIMLIVVVTVLGYCGHVSLHYLQRQLEETFTKWFTELIGIGTDPYKSTTSMGDILELKHSSQIIARVKPREGEKPPRFLRTATYNIFRTSVWFDSSPYFRPVLFDSKSKSWKIATSPGKPREATIYYYLDGGTGILPIPPGTYRIANLFVSRAQINRLGTLKVEEGPDLISYDAFYSRKLTGDPLPNPNDLKVPQNEDEALSRIAQELGLYSM
;
A
#
# COMPACT_ATOMS: atom_id res chain seq x y z
N MET A 1 24.11 12.92 28.42
CA MET A 1 24.91 13.94 27.71
C MET A 1 23.95 14.69 26.81
N SER A 2 23.97 16.02 26.85
CA SER A 2 23.05 16.84 26.05
C SER A 2 23.33 16.70 24.56
N THR A 3 22.28 16.65 23.75
CA THR A 3 22.36 16.80 22.29
C THR A 3 23.09 18.09 21.88
N PRO A 4 23.80 18.09 20.73
CA PRO A 4 24.45 19.30 20.23
C PRO A 4 23.41 20.39 19.93
N LEU A 5 23.84 21.66 20.01
CA LEU A 5 23.02 22.81 19.65
C LEU A 5 22.53 22.69 18.20
N PHE A 6 21.30 23.12 17.96
CA PHE A 6 20.61 23.15 16.66
C PHE A 6 20.23 21.80 16.04
N LEU A 7 20.75 20.67 16.52
CA LEU A 7 20.42 19.35 15.97
C LEU A 7 18.92 19.02 16.13
N LEU A 8 18.35 19.34 17.29
CA LEU A 8 16.96 19.01 17.57
C LEU A 8 16.03 19.92 16.77
N GLY A 9 16.33 21.22 16.71
CA GLY A 9 15.62 22.16 15.85
C GLY A 9 15.67 21.76 14.37
N ALA A 10 16.84 21.37 13.85
CA ALA A 10 16.99 20.91 12.47
C ALA A 10 16.17 19.63 12.18
N THR A 11 16.09 18.72 13.15
CA THR A 11 15.31 17.49 13.01
C THR A 11 13.80 17.76 12.99
N ILE A 12 13.31 18.66 13.85
CA ILE A 12 11.90 19.07 13.85
C ILE A 12 11.55 19.77 12.53
N LEU A 13 12.41 20.68 12.05
CA LEU A 13 12.24 21.33 10.75
C LEU A 13 12.21 20.31 9.61
N PHE A 14 13.09 19.31 9.63
CA PHE A 14 13.10 18.24 8.63
C PHE A 14 11.77 17.47 8.62
N TRP A 15 11.25 17.08 9.79
CA TRP A 15 9.94 16.45 9.91
C TRP A 15 8.81 17.33 9.35
N GLY A 16 8.80 18.62 9.70
CA GLY A 16 7.79 19.55 9.21
C GLY A 16 7.87 19.81 7.71
N TRP A 17 9.08 19.90 7.16
CA TRP A 17 9.31 20.07 5.73
C TRP A 17 8.79 18.87 4.93
N GLN A 18 9.09 17.64 5.37
CA GLN A 18 8.60 16.44 4.69
C GLN A 18 7.07 16.33 4.72
N LEU A 19 6.44 16.72 5.82
CA LEU A 19 4.98 16.64 5.97
C LEU A 19 4.22 17.89 5.51
N GLN A 20 4.90 18.89 4.93
CA GLN A 20 4.33 20.17 4.52
C GLN A 20 3.65 20.96 5.66
N ILE A 21 4.14 20.78 6.90
CA ILE A 21 3.71 21.49 8.12
C ILE A 21 4.85 22.36 8.66
N THR A 22 5.53 23.08 7.77
CA THR A 22 6.73 23.87 8.06
C THR A 22 6.51 24.92 9.13
N PHE A 23 5.34 25.57 9.16
CA PHE A 23 5.03 26.59 10.17
C PHE A 23 5.02 26.03 11.60
N ILE A 24 4.29 24.93 11.83
CA ILE A 24 4.21 24.27 13.14
C ILE A 24 5.60 23.82 13.57
N ALA A 25 6.34 23.17 12.66
CA ALA A 25 7.69 22.71 12.95
C ALA A 25 8.67 23.86 13.24
N ALA A 26 8.55 25.00 12.54
CA ALA A 26 9.39 26.17 12.81
C ALA A 26 9.15 26.74 14.21
N VAL A 27 7.88 26.88 14.62
CA VAL A 27 7.54 27.32 15.98
C VAL A 27 8.11 26.37 17.02
N LEU A 28 7.92 25.06 16.85
CA LEU A 28 8.45 24.04 17.76
C LEU A 28 9.98 24.03 17.79
N ALA A 29 10.66 24.19 16.65
CA ALA A 29 12.11 24.24 16.59
C ALA A 29 12.66 25.47 17.32
N VAL A 30 12.05 26.64 17.14
CA VAL A 30 12.44 27.89 17.82
C VAL A 30 12.23 27.76 19.33
N LEU A 31 11.12 27.18 19.78
CA LEU A 31 10.89 26.96 21.22
C LEU A 31 11.90 25.99 21.83
N ALA A 32 12.21 24.89 21.14
CA ALA A 32 13.14 23.87 21.64
C ALA A 32 14.60 24.34 21.68
N GLU A 33 15.07 25.09 20.68
CA GLU A 33 16.44 25.62 20.66
C GLU A 33 16.55 26.95 21.44
N GLY A 34 15.50 27.77 21.43
CA GLY A 34 15.45 29.02 22.19
C GLY A 34 15.60 28.79 23.70
N THR A 35 14.98 27.73 24.23
CA THR A 35 15.16 27.34 25.64
C THR A 35 16.58 26.92 25.99
N ARG A 36 17.38 26.44 25.02
CA ARG A 36 18.79 26.09 25.25
C ARG A 36 19.72 27.29 25.30
N LEU A 37 19.33 28.39 24.65
CA LEU A 37 20.06 29.66 24.66
C LEU A 37 19.73 30.51 25.89
N LEU A 38 18.59 30.26 26.53
CA LEU A 38 18.20 30.93 27.77
C LEU A 38 19.09 30.47 28.94
N LYS A 39 19.61 31.44 29.69
CA LYS A 39 20.35 31.19 30.94
C LYS A 39 19.43 30.76 32.09
N TRP A 40 18.14 31.06 31.98
CA TRP A 40 17.15 30.72 32.99
C TRP A 40 16.73 29.26 32.84
N LYS A 41 17.04 28.45 33.85
CA LYS A 41 16.64 27.04 33.92
C LYS A 41 15.84 26.80 35.20
N CYS A 42 14.79 26.00 35.07
CA CYS A 42 13.94 25.63 36.20
C CYS A 42 14.38 24.27 36.75
N ASP A 43 14.38 24.14 38.08
CA ASP A 43 14.62 22.85 38.72
C ASP A 43 13.30 22.08 38.80
N PHE A 44 13.16 21.02 38.00
CA PHE A 44 11.97 20.18 37.95
C PHE A 44 12.23 18.88 38.68
N SER A 45 11.29 18.49 39.55
CA SER A 45 11.40 17.24 40.29
C SER A 45 11.04 16.05 39.39
N ASN A 46 11.45 14.84 39.79
CA ASN A 46 11.04 13.59 39.13
C ASN A 46 9.50 13.41 39.10
N LYS A 47 8.77 14.03 40.05
CA LYS A 47 7.30 14.03 40.05
C LYS A 47 6.73 14.87 38.91
N ASP A 48 7.33 16.01 38.60
CA ASP A 48 6.83 16.91 37.55
C ASP A 48 6.98 16.26 36.17
N PHE A 49 8.10 15.58 35.93
CA PHE A 49 8.29 14.77 34.72
C PHE A 49 7.28 13.63 34.59
N SER A 50 6.78 13.10 35.71
CA SER A 50 5.74 12.07 35.68
C SER A 50 4.40 12.65 35.20
N TYR A 51 4.02 13.85 35.67
CA TYR A 51 2.81 14.53 35.20
C TYR A 51 2.91 14.93 33.72
N ILE A 52 4.07 15.41 33.27
CA ILE A 52 4.29 15.74 31.85
C ILE A 52 4.17 14.48 30.98
N SER A 53 4.72 13.36 31.44
CA SER A 53 4.62 12.09 30.72
C SER A 53 3.17 11.57 30.67
N ASP A 54 2.37 11.79 31.72
CA ASP A 54 0.94 11.44 31.71
C ASP A 54 0.17 12.32 30.73
N PHE A 55 0.46 13.62 30.72
CA PHE A 55 -0.11 14.55 29.76
C PHE A 55 0.19 14.11 28.30
N CYS A 56 1.43 13.74 28.01
CA CYS A 56 1.81 13.23 26.68
C CYS A 56 1.09 11.91 26.33
N SER A 57 0.92 11.03 27.32
CA SER A 57 0.21 9.75 27.13
C SER A 57 -1.27 9.97 26.84
N ILE A 58 -1.92 10.88 27.58
CA ILE A 58 -3.33 11.26 27.35
C ILE A 58 -3.48 11.88 25.97
N LEU A 59 -2.59 12.81 25.58
CA LEU A 59 -2.63 13.45 24.25
C LEU A 59 -2.47 12.41 23.14
N LEU A 60 -1.54 11.46 23.30
CA LEU A 60 -1.32 10.38 22.36
C LEU A 60 -2.55 9.47 22.23
N VAL A 61 -3.16 9.06 23.34
CA VAL A 61 -4.37 8.22 23.34
C VAL A 61 -5.54 8.96 22.70
N ALA A 62 -5.76 10.24 23.06
CA ALA A 62 -6.80 11.06 22.46
C ALA A 62 -6.61 11.20 20.94
N MET A 63 -5.38 11.41 20.48
CA MET A 63 -5.02 11.46 19.06
C MET A 63 -5.32 10.13 18.35
N ILE A 64 -4.95 8.99 18.94
CA ILE A 64 -5.23 7.66 18.37
C ILE A 64 -6.73 7.44 18.26
N ILE A 65 -7.50 7.70 19.32
CA ILE A 65 -8.96 7.54 19.32
C ILE A 65 -9.58 8.41 18.22
N TYR A 66 -9.16 9.68 18.11
CA TYR A 66 -9.65 10.58 17.07
C TYR A 66 -9.35 10.05 15.66
N ILE A 67 -8.11 9.62 15.40
CA ILE A 67 -7.69 9.11 14.10
C ILE A 67 -8.45 7.83 13.72
N VAL A 68 -8.62 6.90 14.66
CA VAL A 68 -9.33 5.64 14.45
C VAL A 68 -10.84 5.87 14.25
N ALA A 69 -11.44 6.77 15.03
CA ALA A 69 -12.85 7.11 14.90
C ALA A 69 -13.16 7.79 13.55
N SER A 70 -12.23 8.62 13.06
CA SER A 70 -12.40 9.36 11.81
C SER A 70 -12.07 8.54 10.55
N ASN A 71 -11.20 7.52 10.63
CA ASN A 71 -10.71 6.77 9.47
C ASN A 71 -10.87 5.25 9.62
N ARG A 72 -11.64 4.63 8.71
CA ARG A 72 -11.83 3.16 8.63
C ARG A 72 -10.89 2.45 7.63
N SER A 73 -9.77 3.05 7.27
CA SER A 73 -8.89 2.52 6.21
C SER A 73 -7.58 1.95 6.77
N ALA A 74 -6.90 1.09 5.99
CA ALA A 74 -5.57 0.58 6.35
C ALA A 74 -4.49 1.68 6.54
N LYS A 75 -4.76 2.93 6.12
CA LYS A 75 -3.86 4.08 6.29
C LYS A 75 -3.85 4.65 7.71
N THR A 76 -4.74 4.20 8.59
CA THR A 76 -4.84 4.68 9.98
C THR A 76 -3.52 4.52 10.74
N LEU A 77 -2.81 3.40 10.56
CA LEU A 77 -1.50 3.17 11.19
C LEU A 77 -0.46 4.23 10.77
N LEU A 78 -0.35 4.50 9.47
CA LEU A 78 0.59 5.49 8.94
C LEU A 78 0.25 6.90 9.44
N LEU A 79 -1.04 7.21 9.58
CA LEU A 79 -1.47 8.51 10.10
C LEU A 79 -1.08 8.68 11.58
N ILE A 80 -1.17 7.63 12.40
CA ILE A 80 -0.72 7.66 13.80
C ILE A 80 0.78 7.96 13.86
N ILE A 81 1.59 7.24 13.08
CA ILE A 81 3.05 7.43 13.10
C ILE A 81 3.41 8.83 12.55
N LYS A 82 2.65 9.38 11.60
CA LYS A 82 2.88 10.72 11.03
C LYS A 82 2.83 11.83 12.09
N TRP A 83 1.84 11.74 12.98
CA TRP A 83 1.56 12.78 13.99
C TRP A 83 2.22 12.52 15.34
N LEU A 84 2.91 11.38 15.51
CA LEU A 84 3.57 10.96 16.75
C LEU A 84 4.52 11.98 17.41
N PRO A 85 5.27 12.84 16.68
CA PRO A 85 6.18 13.80 17.32
C PRO A 85 5.50 14.91 18.11
N LEU A 86 4.24 15.23 17.82
CA LEU A 86 3.48 16.28 18.50
C LEU A 86 3.11 15.94 19.95
N PRO A 87 2.46 14.80 20.26
CA PRO A 87 2.15 14.44 21.64
C PRO A 87 3.39 14.27 22.52
N LEU A 88 4.53 13.93 21.93
CA LEU A 88 5.78 13.69 22.66
C LEU A 88 6.66 14.95 22.79
N TYR A 89 6.38 16.02 22.03
CA TYR A 89 7.15 17.25 22.07
C TYR A 89 7.26 17.88 23.48
N PRO A 90 6.19 17.94 24.31
CA PRO A 90 6.28 18.56 25.63
C PRO A 90 7.37 17.93 26.51
N LEU A 91 7.60 16.62 26.44
CA LEU A 91 8.66 15.95 27.20
C LEU A 91 10.05 16.54 26.89
N VAL A 92 10.33 16.78 25.62
CA VAL A 92 11.62 17.34 25.18
C VAL A 92 11.73 18.80 25.58
N PHE A 93 10.65 19.57 25.43
CA PHE A 93 10.62 20.99 25.78
C PHE A 93 10.84 21.23 27.28
N PHE A 94 10.19 20.46 28.16
CA PHE A 94 10.42 20.57 29.60
C PHE A 94 11.79 20.04 30.02
N GLN A 95 12.33 19.04 29.31
CA GLN A 95 13.70 18.59 29.56
C GLN A 95 14.73 19.66 29.18
N SER A 96 14.53 20.41 28.09
CA SER A 96 15.46 21.49 27.70
C SER A 96 15.43 22.68 28.66
N LEU A 97 14.27 22.95 29.27
CA LEU A 97 14.11 23.96 30.32
C LEU A 97 14.69 23.54 31.68
N SER A 98 14.82 22.22 31.91
CA SER A 98 15.30 21.66 33.17
C SER A 98 16.80 21.83 33.38
N THR A 99 17.20 22.03 34.64
CA THR A 99 18.59 21.89 35.12
C THR A 99 19.08 20.44 35.07
N SER A 100 18.18 19.45 35.17
CA SER A 100 18.54 18.02 35.18
C SER A 100 18.93 17.54 33.78
N ARG A 101 20.11 16.92 33.67
CA ARG A 101 20.69 16.43 32.39
C ARG A 101 20.05 15.14 31.84
N GLY A 102 18.93 14.70 32.40
CA GLY A 102 18.19 13.52 31.95
C GLY A 102 17.03 13.15 32.85
N ILE A 103 16.08 12.39 32.30
CA ILE A 103 14.86 11.92 32.96
C ILE A 103 15.06 10.45 33.35
N GLU A 104 14.67 10.07 34.56
CA GLU A 104 14.67 8.66 34.98
C GLU A 104 13.67 7.85 34.16
N LEU A 105 14.07 6.75 33.53
CA LEU A 105 13.17 5.92 32.72
C LEU A 105 11.90 5.50 33.49
N GLY A 106 12.03 5.23 34.79
CA GLY A 106 10.93 4.84 35.65
C GLY A 106 9.91 5.94 35.96
N SER A 107 10.17 7.20 35.58
CA SER A 107 9.16 8.28 35.64
C SER A 107 8.39 8.43 34.32
N LEU A 108 8.90 7.90 33.20
CA LEU A 108 8.21 7.95 31.90
C LEU A 108 7.13 6.86 31.77
N LEU A 109 7.37 5.66 32.30
CA LEU A 109 6.46 4.53 32.13
C LEU A 109 5.41 4.48 33.26
N TRP A 110 4.16 4.82 32.94
CA TRP A 110 3.02 4.79 33.88
C TRP A 110 2.93 3.47 34.67
N ILE A 111 3.12 2.33 34.00
CA ILE A 111 3.04 0.97 34.57
C ILE A 111 4.03 0.76 35.74
N TYR A 112 5.24 1.33 35.66
CA TYR A 112 6.30 1.10 36.64
C TYR A 112 6.38 2.17 37.74
N ARG A 113 5.50 3.19 37.71
CA ARG A 113 5.44 4.20 38.78
C ARG A 113 4.81 3.67 40.06
N LYS A 114 3.84 2.75 39.93
CA LYS A 114 3.08 2.21 41.07
C LYS A 114 3.92 1.28 41.97
N ASN A 115 4.99 0.69 41.45
CA ASN A 115 5.80 -0.31 42.15
C ASN A 115 7.16 0.26 42.60
N LYS A 116 7.15 1.15 43.61
CA LYS A 116 8.33 1.93 44.04
C LYS A 116 9.46 1.06 44.64
N ASN A 117 9.11 -0.09 45.23
CA ASN A 117 10.06 -0.97 45.93
C ASN A 117 10.73 -2.01 45.01
N ASN A 118 10.18 -2.28 43.81
CA ASN A 118 10.67 -3.30 42.87
C ASN A 118 11.04 -2.70 41.49
N LYS A 119 11.60 -1.49 41.46
CA LYS A 119 12.07 -0.90 40.19
C LYS A 119 13.38 -1.56 39.75
N PRO A 120 13.43 -2.27 38.61
CA PRO A 120 14.69 -2.75 38.05
C PRO A 120 15.68 -1.59 37.87
N GLU A 121 16.98 -1.85 38.08
CA GLU A 121 18.04 -0.82 38.04
C GLU A 121 18.05 -0.02 36.74
N ILE A 122 17.68 -0.65 35.63
CA ILE A 122 17.56 -0.02 34.30
C ILE A 122 16.63 1.20 34.34
N LEU A 123 15.55 1.15 35.16
CA LEU A 123 14.57 2.24 35.27
C LEU A 123 15.05 3.41 36.13
N LYS A 124 16.12 3.25 36.90
CA LYS A 124 16.76 4.34 37.65
C LYS A 124 17.76 5.12 36.76
N ARG A 125 18.08 4.60 35.58
CA ARG A 125 18.99 5.25 34.64
C ARG A 125 18.35 6.53 34.10
N LYS A 126 19.10 7.63 34.14
CA LYS A 126 18.72 8.89 33.51
C LYS A 126 19.04 8.84 32.02
N VAL A 127 18.05 9.09 31.18
CA VAL A 127 18.20 9.15 29.72
C VAL A 127 17.84 10.53 29.21
N ASP A 128 18.56 10.96 28.17
CA ASP A 128 18.24 12.16 27.41
C ASP A 128 17.18 11.81 26.35
N VAL A 129 15.96 12.34 26.48
CA VAL A 129 14.82 12.06 25.60
C VAL A 129 14.98 12.70 24.22
N ALA A 130 15.94 13.63 24.07
CA ALA A 130 16.23 14.31 22.81
C ALA A 130 16.60 13.33 21.67
N TYR A 131 17.42 12.30 21.94
CA TYR A 131 17.82 11.32 20.91
C TYR A 131 16.68 10.38 20.49
N PRO A 132 15.91 9.76 21.42
CA PRO A 132 14.69 9.02 21.06
C PRO A 132 13.69 9.88 20.28
N TYR A 133 13.51 11.14 20.68
CA TYR A 133 12.62 12.06 19.98
C TYR A 133 13.10 12.38 18.55
N MET A 134 14.40 12.55 18.36
CA MET A 134 15.01 12.71 17.03
C MET A 134 14.69 11.49 16.14
N ALA A 135 14.84 10.27 16.65
CA ALA A 135 14.52 9.05 15.93
C ALA A 135 13.03 8.97 15.55
N ILE A 136 12.14 9.37 16.46
CA ILE A 136 10.70 9.45 16.21
C ILE A 136 10.38 10.48 15.12
N CYS A 137 11.00 11.67 15.16
CA CYS A 137 10.80 12.69 14.12
C CYS A 137 11.23 12.19 12.73
N VAL A 138 12.38 11.52 12.64
CA VAL A 138 12.87 10.93 11.39
C VAL A 138 11.92 9.84 10.90
N LEU A 139 11.49 8.93 11.79
CA LEU A 139 10.54 7.87 11.47
C LEU A 139 9.23 8.45 10.91
N SER A 140 8.69 9.48 11.57
CA SER A 140 7.49 10.18 11.13
C SER A 140 7.68 10.92 9.81
N ALA A 141 8.87 11.47 9.55
CA ALA A 141 9.21 12.13 8.29
C ALA A 141 9.22 11.14 7.11
N SER A 142 9.62 9.88 7.33
CA SER A 142 9.64 8.82 6.31
C SER A 142 8.27 8.52 5.70
N ILE A 143 7.18 8.88 6.37
CA ILE A 143 5.80 8.60 5.92
C ILE A 143 5.36 9.54 4.79
N ALA A 144 6.03 10.67 4.61
CA ALA A 144 5.73 11.63 3.56
C ALA A 144 5.78 11.03 2.14
N ASN A 145 6.37 9.84 1.98
CA ASN A 145 6.50 9.08 0.72
C ASN A 145 7.06 9.93 -0.43
N ASN A 146 7.90 10.92 -0.10
CA ASN A 146 8.65 11.65 -1.11
C ASN A 146 9.91 10.82 -1.43
N ARG A 147 9.84 10.02 -2.50
CA ARG A 147 10.94 9.17 -2.99
C ARG A 147 12.08 10.00 -3.59
N SER A 148 12.66 10.87 -2.77
CA SER A 148 13.65 11.85 -3.15
C SER A 148 15.02 11.50 -2.56
N ILE A 149 16.08 11.73 -3.34
CA ILE A 149 17.46 11.58 -2.87
C ILE A 149 17.75 12.54 -1.70
N THR A 150 17.07 13.67 -1.65
CA THR A 150 17.20 14.71 -0.62
C THR A 150 16.78 14.25 0.76
N PHE A 151 15.79 13.35 0.85
CA PHE A 151 15.43 12.71 2.12
C PHE A 151 16.60 11.90 2.68
N TYR A 152 17.19 11.03 1.86
CA TYR A 152 18.29 10.17 2.26
C TYR A 152 19.53 10.96 2.68
N VAL A 153 19.92 11.95 1.87
CA VAL A 153 21.06 12.82 2.16
C VAL A 153 20.86 13.58 3.47
N THR A 154 19.67 14.18 3.68
CA THR A 154 19.38 14.92 4.92
C THR A 154 19.34 14.01 6.15
N PHE A 155 18.77 12.80 6.02
CA PHE A 155 18.80 11.80 7.08
C PHE A 155 20.24 11.42 7.46
N CYS A 156 21.09 11.10 6.48
CA CYS A 156 22.50 10.80 6.73
C CYS A 156 23.25 11.98 7.34
N ALA A 157 22.97 13.22 6.92
CA ALA A 157 23.56 14.42 7.49
C ALA A 157 23.16 14.62 8.96
N LEU A 158 21.87 14.41 9.30
CA LEU A 158 21.39 14.46 10.69
C LEU A 158 22.02 13.37 11.56
N CYS A 159 22.11 12.14 11.07
CA CYS A 159 22.79 11.05 11.77
C CYS A 159 24.29 11.34 11.96
N ALA A 160 24.97 11.83 10.93
CA ALA A 160 26.37 12.23 11.02
C ALA A 160 26.56 13.35 12.06
N TRP A 161 25.68 14.36 12.08
CA TRP A 161 25.72 15.44 13.06
C TRP A 161 25.49 14.92 14.49
N ALA A 162 24.56 13.99 14.71
CA ALA A 162 24.40 13.34 16.01
C ALA A 162 25.65 12.54 16.43
N LEU A 163 26.29 11.83 15.48
CA LEU A 163 27.49 11.02 15.74
C LEU A 163 28.74 11.86 15.98
N LEU A 164 28.80 13.11 15.49
CA LEU A 164 29.89 14.03 15.82
C LEU A 164 30.06 14.21 17.33
N SER A 165 28.96 14.17 18.10
CA SER A 165 29.00 14.28 19.57
C SER A 165 29.64 13.06 20.26
N PHE A 166 29.66 11.91 19.59
CA PHE A 166 30.27 10.67 20.10
C PHE A 166 31.65 10.40 19.50
N ARG A 167 32.15 11.30 18.66
CA ARG A 167 33.42 11.11 17.99
C ARG A 167 34.58 11.12 19.00
N SER A 168 35.37 10.04 18.99
CA SER A 168 36.63 10.00 19.72
C SER A 168 37.64 10.98 19.11
N LYS A 169 38.28 11.79 19.97
CA LYS A 169 39.34 12.74 19.58
C LYS A 169 40.64 12.05 19.13
N ARG A 170 40.77 10.73 19.33
CA ARG A 170 41.96 9.95 18.96
C ARG A 170 42.15 9.81 17.45
N TYR A 171 41.07 9.85 16.68
CA TYR A 171 41.11 9.62 15.22
C TYR A 171 40.96 10.92 14.43
N SER A 172 41.63 10.98 13.28
CA SER A 172 41.60 12.11 12.36
C SER A 172 40.18 12.45 11.90
N SER A 173 39.92 13.74 11.63
CA SER A 173 38.62 14.19 11.12
C SER A 173 38.32 13.61 9.74
N ILE A 174 39.37 13.41 8.95
CA ILE A 174 39.26 12.94 7.57
C ILE A 174 38.80 11.48 7.55
N SER A 175 39.36 10.61 8.41
CA SER A 175 38.97 9.20 8.47
C SER A 175 37.51 9.03 8.93
N TRP A 176 37.05 9.90 9.84
CA TRP A 176 35.65 9.90 10.27
C TRP A 176 34.70 10.30 9.13
N ILE A 177 35.03 11.36 8.37
CA ILE A 177 34.25 11.79 7.21
C ILE A 177 34.21 10.70 6.14
N MET A 178 35.36 10.11 5.82
CA MET A 178 35.45 9.01 4.83
C MET A 178 34.60 7.81 5.24
N LEU A 179 34.61 7.43 6.53
CA LEU A 179 33.74 6.36 7.03
C LEU A 179 32.26 6.70 6.89
N ILE A 180 31.84 7.93 7.19
CA ILE A 180 30.45 8.37 6.98
C ILE A 180 30.06 8.25 5.50
N VAL A 181 30.91 8.73 4.58
CA VAL A 181 30.67 8.63 3.13
C VAL A 181 30.52 7.17 2.70
N VAL A 182 31.43 6.29 3.13
CA VAL A 182 31.37 4.85 2.81
C VAL A 182 30.08 4.22 3.34
N VAL A 183 29.70 4.50 4.59
CA VAL A 183 28.46 3.98 5.19
C VAL A 183 27.22 4.50 4.46
N THR A 184 27.20 5.77 4.04
CA THR A 184 26.10 6.34 3.26
C THR A 184 25.99 5.69 1.88
N VAL A 185 27.10 5.44 1.18
CA VAL A 185 27.07 4.77 -0.13
C VAL A 185 26.62 3.32 0.01
N LEU A 186 27.22 2.56 0.94
CA LEU A 186 26.85 1.17 1.19
C LEU A 186 25.38 1.04 1.64
N GLY A 187 24.91 1.97 2.48
CA GLY A 187 23.51 2.01 2.91
C GLY A 187 22.55 2.26 1.74
N TYR A 188 22.90 3.16 0.81
CA TYR A 188 22.11 3.42 -0.38
C TYR A 188 22.05 2.19 -1.29
N CYS A 189 23.20 1.56 -1.57
CA CYS A 189 23.26 0.31 -2.33
C CYS A 189 22.42 -0.79 -1.66
N GLY A 190 22.52 -0.95 -0.33
CA GLY A 190 21.74 -1.92 0.43
C GLY A 190 20.23 -1.68 0.32
N HIS A 191 19.78 -0.42 0.43
CA HIS A 191 18.37 -0.06 0.24
C HIS A 191 17.87 -0.39 -1.18
N VAL A 192 18.65 -0.07 -2.22
CA VAL A 192 18.29 -0.39 -3.61
C VAL A 192 18.21 -1.91 -3.84
N SER A 193 19.17 -2.66 -3.31
CA SER A 193 19.18 -4.12 -3.40
C SER A 193 18.00 -4.76 -2.65
N LEU A 194 17.66 -4.28 -1.45
CA LEU A 194 16.49 -4.76 -0.71
C LEU A 194 15.20 -4.47 -1.46
N HIS A 195 15.07 -3.29 -2.06
CA HIS A 195 13.90 -2.97 -2.88
C HIS A 195 13.79 -3.88 -4.11
N TYR A 196 14.92 -4.22 -4.75
CA TYR A 196 14.94 -5.18 -5.86
C TYR A 196 14.55 -6.60 -5.40
N LEU A 197 15.09 -7.06 -4.27
CA LEU A 197 14.74 -8.35 -3.67
C LEU A 197 13.28 -8.42 -3.26
N GLN A 198 12.75 -7.37 -2.61
CA GLN A 198 11.36 -7.30 -2.22
C GLN A 198 10.45 -7.42 -3.44
N ARG A 199 10.76 -6.73 -4.54
CA ARG A 199 9.98 -6.82 -5.78
C ARG A 199 9.96 -8.23 -6.37
N GLN A 200 11.11 -8.92 -6.38
CA GLN A 200 11.21 -10.30 -6.85
C GLN A 200 10.42 -11.28 -5.96
N LEU A 201 10.48 -11.08 -4.64
CA LEU A 201 9.68 -11.84 -3.69
C LEU A 201 8.19 -11.56 -3.87
N GLU A 202 7.77 -10.31 -4.01
CA GLU A 202 6.37 -9.94 -4.24
C GLU A 202 5.82 -10.61 -5.50
N GLU A 203 6.58 -10.63 -6.60
CA GLU A 203 6.18 -11.29 -7.85
C GLU A 203 6.01 -12.81 -7.67
N THR A 204 6.88 -13.45 -6.88
CA THR A 204 6.84 -14.90 -6.60
C THR A 204 5.72 -15.26 -5.61
N PHE A 205 5.62 -14.52 -4.50
CA PHE A 205 4.60 -14.72 -3.47
C PHE A 205 3.20 -14.40 -3.96
N THR A 206 3.03 -13.40 -4.82
CA THR A 206 1.71 -13.11 -5.40
C THR A 206 1.23 -14.28 -6.26
N LYS A 207 2.11 -14.88 -7.08
CA LYS A 207 1.76 -16.08 -7.86
C LYS A 207 1.37 -17.25 -6.96
N TRP A 208 2.21 -17.57 -5.97
CA TRP A 208 1.95 -18.66 -5.02
C TRP A 208 0.68 -18.44 -4.18
N PHE A 209 0.45 -17.22 -3.68
CA PHE A 209 -0.72 -16.90 -2.85
C PHE A 209 -2.02 -16.91 -3.66
N THR A 210 -1.99 -16.44 -4.92
CA THR A 210 -3.13 -16.52 -5.83
C THR A 210 -3.46 -17.98 -6.19
N GLU A 211 -2.46 -18.83 -6.43
CA GLU A 211 -2.66 -20.26 -6.70
C GLU A 211 -3.15 -21.03 -5.48
N LEU A 212 -2.66 -20.72 -4.27
CA LEU A 212 -2.94 -21.51 -3.08
C LEU A 212 -4.26 -21.13 -2.38
N ILE A 213 -4.74 -19.90 -2.56
CA ILE A 213 -6.02 -19.44 -1.97
C ILE A 213 -7.14 -19.41 -3.01
N GLY A 214 -6.85 -19.62 -4.31
CA GLY A 214 -7.90 -19.67 -5.34
C GLY A 214 -8.80 -18.43 -5.35
N ILE A 215 -8.26 -17.29 -4.93
CA ILE A 215 -9.03 -16.04 -4.83
C ILE A 215 -9.31 -15.59 -6.25
N GLY A 216 -10.60 -15.57 -6.59
CA GLY A 216 -11.29 -14.97 -7.73
C GLY A 216 -10.48 -14.46 -8.94
N THR A 217 -11.00 -14.70 -10.14
CA THR A 217 -10.49 -14.09 -11.38
C THR A 217 -10.32 -12.57 -11.19
N ASP A 218 -9.09 -12.06 -11.30
CA ASP A 218 -8.80 -10.63 -11.23
C ASP A 218 -9.22 -9.97 -12.55
N PRO A 219 -10.08 -8.91 -12.54
CA PRO A 219 -10.55 -8.31 -13.77
C PRO A 219 -9.44 -7.64 -14.60
N TYR A 220 -8.31 -7.30 -14.00
CA TYR A 220 -7.28 -6.47 -14.61
C TYR A 220 -6.04 -7.25 -15.05
N LYS A 221 -5.80 -8.42 -14.45
CA LYS A 221 -4.65 -9.27 -14.78
C LYS A 221 -4.99 -10.76 -14.73
N SER A 222 -4.35 -11.53 -15.58
CA SER A 222 -4.30 -12.99 -15.49
C SER A 222 -2.88 -13.47 -15.74
N THR A 223 -2.39 -14.37 -14.90
CA THR A 223 -1.10 -15.02 -15.10
C THR A 223 -1.34 -16.34 -15.81
N THR A 224 -0.64 -16.59 -16.91
CA THR A 224 -0.68 -17.86 -17.62
C THR A 224 0.61 -18.62 -17.39
N SER A 225 0.51 -19.92 -17.12
CA SER A 225 1.63 -20.89 -17.02
C SER A 225 2.27 -21.23 -18.37
N MET A 226 2.23 -20.29 -19.33
CA MET A 226 2.80 -20.49 -20.66
C MET A 226 4.33 -20.52 -20.55
N GLY A 227 4.94 -21.63 -20.96
CA GLY A 227 6.38 -21.86 -20.81
C GLY A 227 6.76 -22.73 -19.61
N ASP A 228 5.80 -23.12 -18.76
CA ASP A 228 6.06 -24.07 -17.67
C ASP A 228 6.16 -25.49 -18.24
N ILE A 229 7.19 -26.23 -17.81
CA ILE A 229 7.51 -27.58 -18.29
C ILE A 229 6.64 -28.65 -17.60
N LEU A 230 5.94 -28.27 -16.53
CA LEU A 230 5.15 -29.18 -15.70
C LEU A 230 3.68 -29.22 -16.16
N GLU A 231 3.08 -30.41 -16.06
CA GLU A 231 1.66 -30.61 -16.37
C GLU A 231 0.77 -29.84 -15.39
N LEU A 232 -0.12 -29.01 -15.93
CA LEU A 232 -1.12 -28.27 -15.15
C LEU A 232 -2.07 -29.23 -14.45
N LYS A 233 -2.05 -29.24 -13.11
CA LYS A 233 -2.99 -30.04 -12.32
C LYS A 233 -4.40 -29.48 -12.51
N HIS A 234 -5.27 -30.28 -13.10
CA HIS A 234 -6.69 -29.95 -13.18
C HIS A 234 -7.33 -29.96 -11.78
N SER A 235 -8.09 -28.92 -11.46
CA SER A 235 -8.93 -28.87 -10.26
C SER A 235 -10.29 -29.50 -10.54
N SER A 236 -10.78 -30.32 -9.61
CA SER A 236 -12.14 -30.90 -9.64
C SER A 236 -13.20 -29.99 -9.01
N GLN A 237 -12.86 -28.73 -8.72
CA GLN A 237 -13.78 -27.77 -8.10
C GLN A 237 -14.87 -27.33 -9.06
N ILE A 238 -16.13 -27.37 -8.60
CA ILE A 238 -17.28 -26.85 -9.36
C ILE A 238 -17.38 -25.34 -9.13
N ILE A 239 -17.08 -24.57 -10.17
CA ILE A 239 -17.06 -23.09 -10.11
C ILE A 239 -18.42 -22.48 -10.52
N ALA A 240 -19.10 -23.09 -11.49
CA ALA A 240 -20.41 -22.64 -11.97
C ALA A 240 -21.27 -23.83 -12.40
N ARG A 241 -22.59 -23.68 -12.33
CA ARG A 241 -23.55 -24.65 -12.89
C ARG A 241 -24.40 -23.97 -13.94
N VAL A 242 -24.57 -24.61 -15.09
CA VAL A 242 -25.32 -24.05 -16.23
C VAL A 242 -26.50 -24.94 -16.54
N LYS A 243 -27.69 -24.36 -16.52
CA LYS A 243 -28.93 -25.00 -16.95
C LYS A 243 -29.38 -24.35 -18.27
N PRO A 244 -29.25 -25.05 -19.42
CA PRO A 244 -29.81 -24.55 -20.67
C PRO A 244 -31.33 -24.64 -20.65
N ARG A 245 -31.97 -23.89 -21.55
CA ARG A 245 -33.40 -24.07 -21.84
C ARG A 245 -33.69 -25.48 -22.37
N GLU A 246 -34.86 -26.02 -22.04
CA GLU A 246 -35.28 -27.36 -22.49
C GLU A 246 -35.15 -27.52 -24.01
N GLY A 247 -34.48 -28.59 -24.44
CA GLY A 247 -34.20 -28.87 -25.86
C GLY A 247 -33.00 -28.12 -26.46
N GLU A 248 -32.36 -27.20 -25.72
CA GLU A 248 -31.16 -26.49 -26.18
C GLU A 248 -29.86 -27.09 -25.60
N LYS A 249 -28.78 -27.00 -26.39
CA LYS A 249 -27.43 -27.37 -25.91
C LYS A 249 -26.86 -26.23 -25.05
N PRO A 250 -26.14 -26.53 -23.96
CA PRO A 250 -25.49 -25.51 -23.15
C PRO A 250 -24.44 -24.72 -23.95
N PRO A 251 -24.15 -23.46 -23.54
CA PRO A 251 -23.08 -22.69 -24.11
C PRO A 251 -21.74 -23.42 -23.91
N ARG A 252 -20.92 -23.46 -24.97
CA ARG A 252 -19.62 -24.18 -24.94
C ARG A 252 -18.59 -23.49 -24.04
N PHE A 253 -18.69 -22.17 -23.91
CA PHE A 253 -17.76 -21.36 -23.14
C PHE A 253 -18.53 -20.33 -22.33
N LEU A 254 -18.06 -20.12 -21.09
CA LEU A 254 -18.43 -18.97 -20.28
C LEU A 254 -17.19 -18.09 -20.16
N ARG A 255 -17.36 -16.82 -20.51
CA ARG A 255 -16.31 -15.81 -20.45
C ARG A 255 -16.41 -15.09 -19.11
N THR A 256 -15.35 -15.19 -18.31
CA THR A 256 -15.22 -14.43 -17.06
C THR A 256 -14.57 -13.07 -17.34
N ALA A 257 -13.36 -13.09 -17.91
CA ALA A 257 -12.62 -11.87 -18.24
C ALA A 257 -11.93 -11.98 -19.61
N THR A 258 -11.44 -10.86 -20.13
CA THR A 258 -10.68 -10.79 -21.38
C THR A 258 -9.51 -9.82 -21.17
N TYR A 259 -8.35 -10.20 -21.70
CA TYR A 259 -7.10 -9.47 -21.55
C TYR A 259 -6.44 -9.37 -22.93
N ASN A 260 -5.75 -8.27 -23.19
CA ASN A 260 -5.25 -7.97 -24.53
C ASN A 260 -3.80 -7.46 -24.57
N ILE A 261 -3.16 -7.21 -23.42
CA ILE A 261 -1.75 -6.85 -23.34
C ILE A 261 -0.98 -8.00 -22.71
N PHE A 262 -0.03 -8.59 -23.44
CA PHE A 262 0.85 -9.63 -22.92
C PHE A 262 2.22 -9.07 -22.51
N ARG A 263 2.73 -9.47 -21.33
CA ARG A 263 4.10 -9.19 -20.89
C ARG A 263 4.67 -10.37 -20.10
N THR A 264 5.68 -11.05 -20.65
CA THR A 264 6.58 -12.04 -20.00
C THR A 264 5.91 -13.33 -19.48
N SER A 265 4.72 -13.27 -18.89
CA SER A 265 3.84 -14.39 -18.53
C SER A 265 2.46 -13.91 -18.04
N VAL A 266 2.19 -12.59 -18.11
CA VAL A 266 1.03 -11.93 -17.51
C VAL A 266 0.27 -11.21 -18.61
N TRP A 267 -1.03 -11.44 -18.63
CA TRP A 267 -2.00 -10.76 -19.46
C TRP A 267 -2.67 -9.64 -18.66
N PHE A 268 -2.79 -8.46 -19.26
CA PHE A 268 -3.41 -7.28 -18.67
C PHE A 268 -4.59 -6.81 -19.53
N ASP A 269 -5.57 -6.20 -18.87
CA ASP A 269 -6.63 -5.44 -19.53
C ASP A 269 -6.14 -4.00 -19.83
N SER A 270 -6.09 -3.64 -21.11
CA SER A 270 -5.74 -2.28 -21.56
C SER A 270 -6.75 -1.20 -21.17
N SER A 271 -7.94 -1.57 -20.69
CA SER A 271 -9.08 -0.67 -20.45
C SER A 271 -9.75 -0.97 -19.10
N PRO A 272 -9.13 -0.58 -17.96
CA PRO A 272 -9.62 -0.90 -16.62
C PRO A 272 -10.90 -0.14 -16.23
N TYR A 273 -11.48 0.67 -17.11
CA TYR A 273 -12.65 1.47 -16.83
C TYR A 273 -13.94 0.66 -16.99
N PHE A 274 -14.63 0.48 -15.88
CA PHE A 274 -15.96 -0.13 -15.82
C PHE A 274 -17.04 0.94 -15.95
N ARG A 275 -17.92 0.80 -16.94
CA ARG A 275 -19.12 1.63 -17.08
C ARG A 275 -20.33 0.93 -16.42
N PRO A 276 -21.22 1.67 -15.73
CA PRO A 276 -22.41 1.06 -15.15
C PRO A 276 -23.33 0.53 -16.26
N VAL A 277 -23.88 -0.66 -16.06
CA VAL A 277 -24.92 -1.23 -16.92
C VAL A 277 -26.26 -0.74 -16.40
N LEU A 278 -27.10 -0.20 -17.28
CA LEU A 278 -28.40 0.32 -16.87
C LEU A 278 -29.37 -0.84 -16.62
N PHE A 279 -30.01 -0.81 -15.45
CA PHE A 279 -31.12 -1.70 -15.13
C PHE A 279 -32.41 -1.16 -15.76
N ASP A 280 -33.09 -1.98 -16.55
CA ASP A 280 -34.39 -1.64 -17.13
C ASP A 280 -35.52 -2.16 -16.23
N SER A 281 -36.14 -1.24 -15.48
CA SER A 281 -37.23 -1.54 -14.55
C SER A 281 -38.45 -2.19 -15.22
N LYS A 282 -38.69 -1.97 -16.52
CA LYS A 282 -39.84 -2.58 -17.24
C LYS A 282 -39.61 -4.04 -17.54
N SER A 283 -38.39 -4.40 -17.93
CA SER A 283 -38.02 -5.79 -18.29
C SER A 283 -37.35 -6.55 -17.15
N LYS A 284 -37.18 -5.93 -15.99
CA LYS A 284 -36.45 -6.46 -14.82
C LYS A 284 -35.11 -7.09 -15.23
N SER A 285 -34.39 -6.41 -16.13
CA SER A 285 -33.18 -6.96 -16.75
C SER A 285 -32.11 -5.91 -16.98
N TRP A 286 -30.86 -6.35 -16.94
CA TRP A 286 -29.69 -5.57 -17.24
C TRP A 286 -29.44 -5.65 -18.75
N LYS A 287 -29.43 -4.49 -19.43
CA LYS A 287 -29.24 -4.40 -20.89
C LYS A 287 -27.80 -4.06 -21.21
N ILE A 288 -27.11 -4.97 -21.89
CA ILE A 288 -25.70 -4.81 -22.29
C ILE A 288 -25.61 -4.34 -23.74
N ALA A 289 -26.39 -4.95 -24.63
CA ALA A 289 -26.42 -4.64 -26.05
C ALA A 289 -27.82 -4.87 -26.66
N THR A 290 -28.04 -4.36 -27.86
CA THR A 290 -29.28 -4.58 -28.62
C THR A 290 -29.18 -5.89 -29.41
N SER A 291 -30.19 -6.77 -29.34
CA SER A 291 -30.17 -8.08 -30.02
C SER A 291 -30.70 -8.02 -31.45
N PRO A 292 -30.00 -8.60 -32.45
CA PRO A 292 -30.49 -8.70 -33.82
C PRO A 292 -30.98 -10.11 -34.25
N GLY A 293 -31.19 -11.08 -33.34
CA GLY A 293 -31.41 -12.48 -33.79
C GLY A 293 -32.18 -13.42 -32.85
N LYS A 294 -32.14 -14.73 -33.16
CA LYS A 294 -32.78 -15.79 -32.37
C LYS A 294 -32.14 -15.86 -30.96
N PRO A 295 -32.90 -15.59 -29.89
CA PRO A 295 -32.38 -15.59 -28.53
C PRO A 295 -32.13 -17.03 -28.06
N ARG A 296 -30.98 -17.25 -27.41
CA ARG A 296 -30.74 -18.44 -26.59
C ARG A 296 -30.66 -18.04 -25.14
N GLU A 297 -31.00 -18.97 -24.28
CA GLU A 297 -31.14 -18.74 -22.84
C GLU A 297 -30.42 -19.83 -22.06
N ALA A 298 -29.66 -19.40 -21.06
CA ALA A 298 -29.05 -20.27 -20.08
C ALA A 298 -29.12 -19.63 -18.69
N THR A 299 -29.63 -20.39 -17.72
CA THR A 299 -29.59 -20.02 -16.31
C THR A 299 -28.25 -20.46 -15.73
N ILE A 300 -27.52 -19.54 -15.11
CA ILE A 300 -26.20 -19.78 -14.55
C ILE A 300 -26.26 -19.57 -13.04
N TYR A 301 -25.74 -20.53 -12.30
CA TYR A 301 -25.56 -20.46 -10.86
C TYR A 301 -24.08 -20.27 -10.55
N TYR A 302 -23.76 -19.27 -9.74
CA TYR A 302 -22.39 -18.87 -9.45
C TYR A 302 -22.27 -18.36 -8.02
N TYR A 303 -21.13 -18.61 -7.37
CA TYR A 303 -20.85 -18.12 -6.01
C TYR A 303 -20.05 -16.82 -6.07
N LEU A 304 -20.46 -15.82 -5.30
CA LEU A 304 -19.75 -14.56 -5.09
C LEU A 304 -19.01 -14.61 -3.75
N ASP A 305 -17.75 -14.18 -3.76
CA ASP A 305 -16.96 -14.04 -2.53
C ASP A 305 -17.22 -12.66 -1.91
N GLY A 306 -17.96 -12.63 -0.80
CA GLY A 306 -18.25 -11.38 -0.08
C GLY A 306 -19.13 -10.40 -0.86
N GLY A 307 -20.04 -10.93 -1.69
CA GLY A 307 -21.01 -10.15 -2.45
C GLY A 307 -20.46 -9.33 -3.63
N THR A 308 -19.19 -9.52 -4.01
CA THR A 308 -18.59 -8.91 -5.20
C THR A 308 -17.92 -9.95 -6.07
N GLY A 309 -17.96 -9.79 -7.39
CA GLY A 309 -17.29 -10.74 -8.27
C GLY A 309 -17.44 -10.45 -9.76
N ILE A 310 -16.73 -11.23 -10.58
CA ILE A 310 -16.86 -11.22 -12.03
C ILE A 310 -17.81 -12.34 -12.44
N LEU A 311 -18.80 -12.02 -13.27
CA LEU A 311 -19.78 -13.00 -13.71
C LEU A 311 -19.34 -13.75 -14.97
N PRO A 312 -19.37 -15.09 -14.95
CA PRO A 312 -19.09 -15.89 -16.14
C PRO A 312 -20.26 -15.88 -17.13
N ILE A 313 -20.18 -15.08 -18.19
CA ILE A 313 -21.26 -14.91 -19.16
C ILE A 313 -20.96 -15.62 -20.50
N PRO A 314 -21.97 -16.17 -21.19
CA PRO A 314 -21.78 -16.65 -22.55
C PRO A 314 -21.29 -15.53 -23.50
N PRO A 315 -20.42 -15.83 -24.47
CA PRO A 315 -20.11 -14.89 -25.54
C PRO A 315 -21.38 -14.45 -26.27
N GLY A 316 -21.47 -13.15 -26.56
CA GLY A 316 -22.65 -12.57 -27.21
C GLY A 316 -23.87 -12.36 -26.30
N THR A 317 -23.69 -12.36 -24.97
CA THR A 317 -24.74 -11.95 -24.04
C THR A 317 -25.11 -10.48 -24.25
N TYR A 318 -26.38 -10.23 -24.53
CA TYR A 318 -26.90 -8.87 -24.74
C TYR A 318 -27.85 -8.44 -23.62
N ARG A 319 -28.39 -9.38 -22.85
CA ARG A 319 -29.32 -9.12 -21.75
C ARG A 319 -29.17 -10.15 -20.64
N ILE A 320 -29.27 -9.69 -19.39
CA ILE A 320 -29.24 -10.55 -18.21
C ILE A 320 -30.48 -10.28 -17.38
N ALA A 321 -31.28 -11.31 -17.12
CA ALA A 321 -32.47 -11.23 -16.26
C ALA A 321 -32.26 -11.95 -14.93
N ASN A 322 -33.13 -11.68 -13.97
CA ASN A 322 -33.16 -12.34 -12.66
C ASN A 322 -31.85 -12.23 -11.86
N LEU A 323 -31.02 -11.23 -12.16
CA LEU A 323 -29.77 -10.96 -11.45
C LEU A 323 -30.03 -9.99 -10.27
N PHE A 324 -29.97 -10.53 -9.05
CA PHE A 324 -30.20 -9.80 -7.80
C PHE A 324 -28.91 -9.17 -7.26
N VAL A 325 -28.52 -8.02 -7.80
CA VAL A 325 -27.35 -7.24 -7.37
C VAL A 325 -27.68 -5.76 -7.34
N SER A 326 -27.05 -4.98 -6.47
CA SER A 326 -27.25 -3.53 -6.45
C SER A 326 -26.63 -2.84 -7.66
N ARG A 327 -25.44 -3.31 -8.08
CA ARG A 327 -24.65 -2.67 -9.13
C ARG A 327 -24.06 -3.71 -10.08
N ALA A 328 -24.25 -3.49 -11.37
CA ALA A 328 -23.56 -4.22 -12.44
C ALA A 328 -22.79 -3.23 -13.31
N GLN A 329 -21.55 -3.58 -13.64
CA GLN A 329 -20.67 -2.75 -14.44
C GLN A 329 -19.96 -3.61 -15.49
N ILE A 330 -19.70 -3.06 -16.67
CA ILE A 330 -19.03 -3.76 -17.76
C ILE A 330 -17.82 -2.95 -18.23
N ASN A 331 -16.69 -3.62 -18.49
CA ASN A 331 -15.54 -2.96 -19.12
C ASN A 331 -15.70 -2.94 -20.66
N ARG A 332 -14.72 -2.34 -21.34
CA ARG A 332 -14.68 -2.30 -22.81
C ARG A 332 -14.59 -3.69 -23.45
N LEU A 333 -13.85 -4.61 -22.82
CA LEU A 333 -13.62 -5.97 -23.32
C LEU A 333 -14.77 -6.95 -23.01
N GLY A 334 -15.84 -6.49 -22.34
CA GLY A 334 -17.02 -7.29 -22.04
C GLY A 334 -16.94 -8.19 -20.81
N THR A 335 -15.99 -7.92 -19.89
CA THR A 335 -15.95 -8.42 -18.51
C THR A 335 -17.06 -7.76 -17.70
N LEU A 336 -17.91 -8.56 -17.06
CA LEU A 336 -19.04 -8.08 -16.25
C LEU A 336 -18.71 -8.21 -14.76
N LYS A 337 -18.62 -7.09 -14.07
CA LYS A 337 -18.41 -7.01 -12.63
C LYS A 337 -19.73 -6.71 -11.92
N VAL A 338 -19.99 -7.40 -10.82
CA VAL A 338 -21.13 -7.13 -9.94
C VAL A 338 -20.70 -6.83 -8.52
N GLU A 339 -21.49 -5.99 -7.85
CA GLU A 339 -21.26 -5.59 -6.46
C GLU A 339 -22.56 -5.67 -5.65
N GLU A 340 -22.43 -6.02 -4.38
CA GLU A 340 -23.51 -6.15 -3.39
C GLU A 340 -24.58 -7.17 -3.80
N GLY A 341 -24.14 -8.37 -4.17
CA GLY A 341 -25.01 -9.54 -4.38
C GLY A 341 -25.02 -10.52 -3.20
N PRO A 342 -25.98 -11.46 -3.13
CA PRO A 342 -25.92 -12.59 -2.20
C PRO A 342 -24.79 -13.55 -2.58
N ASP A 343 -24.34 -14.38 -1.63
CA ASP A 343 -23.23 -15.32 -1.84
C ASP A 343 -23.50 -16.34 -2.97
N LEU A 344 -24.75 -16.79 -3.13
CA LEU A 344 -25.16 -17.60 -4.28
C LEU A 344 -26.10 -16.76 -5.15
N ILE A 345 -25.69 -16.55 -6.39
CA ILE A 345 -26.49 -15.89 -7.41
C ILE A 345 -26.95 -16.86 -8.47
N SER A 346 -28.13 -16.58 -9.01
CA SER A 346 -28.67 -17.20 -10.21
C SER A 346 -29.08 -16.10 -11.17
N TYR A 347 -28.76 -16.24 -12.45
CA TYR A 347 -29.16 -15.26 -13.46
C TYR A 347 -29.37 -15.93 -14.81
N ASP A 348 -30.25 -15.33 -15.61
CA ASP A 348 -30.58 -15.82 -16.94
C ASP A 348 -29.85 -14.98 -17.99
N ALA A 349 -28.89 -15.60 -18.66
CA ALA A 349 -28.11 -14.97 -19.71
C ALA A 349 -28.78 -15.20 -21.07
N PHE A 350 -29.18 -14.12 -21.71
CA PHE A 350 -29.69 -14.14 -23.09
C PHE A 350 -28.56 -13.79 -24.06
N TYR A 351 -28.24 -14.71 -24.95
CA TYR A 351 -27.08 -14.60 -25.84
C TYR A 351 -27.41 -15.02 -27.27
N SER A 352 -26.58 -14.57 -28.22
CA SER A 352 -26.69 -14.94 -29.63
C SER A 352 -25.32 -15.25 -30.22
N ARG A 353 -25.21 -16.33 -31.01
CA ARG A 353 -23.95 -16.71 -31.67
C ARG A 353 -23.45 -15.73 -32.73
N LYS A 354 -24.35 -14.90 -33.28
CA LYS A 354 -23.99 -13.90 -34.29
C LYS A 354 -23.39 -12.62 -33.67
N LEU A 355 -23.52 -12.45 -32.37
CA LEU A 355 -23.02 -11.30 -31.64
C LEU A 355 -21.74 -11.73 -30.91
N THR A 356 -20.60 -11.14 -31.22
CA THR A 356 -19.39 -11.37 -30.42
C THR A 356 -19.35 -10.40 -29.25
N GLY A 357 -19.82 -9.16 -29.46
CA GLY A 357 -19.84 -8.12 -28.43
C GLY A 357 -18.46 -7.56 -28.10
N ASP A 358 -17.43 -7.95 -28.85
CA ASP A 358 -16.05 -7.53 -28.65
C ASP A 358 -15.81 -6.18 -29.34
N PRO A 359 -15.02 -5.30 -28.71
CA PRO A 359 -14.70 -4.00 -29.28
C PRO A 359 -13.71 -4.15 -30.45
N LEU A 360 -13.67 -3.13 -31.32
CA LEU A 360 -12.64 -3.03 -32.35
C LEU A 360 -11.24 -2.97 -31.72
N PRO A 361 -10.20 -3.45 -32.45
CA PRO A 361 -8.82 -3.32 -32.02
C PRO A 361 -8.43 -1.86 -31.74
N ASN A 362 -7.64 -1.64 -30.70
CA ASN A 362 -7.08 -0.34 -30.35
C ASN A 362 -5.58 -0.29 -30.68
N PRO A 363 -4.93 0.89 -30.63
CA PRO A 363 -3.50 1.00 -30.93
C PRO A 363 -2.58 0.19 -30.01
N ASN A 364 -3.04 -0.22 -28.82
CA ASN A 364 -2.25 -1.09 -27.94
C ASN A 364 -2.32 -2.56 -28.36
N ASP A 365 -3.39 -2.99 -29.03
CA ASP A 365 -3.53 -4.35 -29.59
C ASP A 365 -2.54 -4.61 -30.74
N LEU A 366 -1.99 -3.55 -31.33
CA LEU A 366 -1.01 -3.60 -32.42
C LEU A 366 0.45 -3.59 -31.95
N LYS A 367 0.69 -3.50 -30.64
CA LYS A 367 2.05 -3.40 -30.09
C LYS A 367 2.62 -4.78 -29.79
N VAL A 368 3.78 -5.06 -30.36
CA VAL A 368 4.58 -6.23 -30.03
C VAL A 368 5.52 -5.91 -28.86
N PRO A 369 5.64 -6.76 -27.82
CA PRO A 369 6.63 -6.59 -26.77
C PRO A 369 8.05 -6.63 -27.36
N GLN A 370 8.92 -5.69 -26.96
CA GLN A 370 10.29 -5.58 -27.49
C GLN A 370 11.11 -6.88 -27.40
N ASN A 371 10.91 -7.66 -26.34
CA ASN A 371 11.64 -8.91 -26.14
C ASN A 371 11.22 -10.03 -27.11
N GLU A 372 10.01 -9.95 -27.67
CA GLU A 372 9.44 -10.97 -28.56
C GLU A 372 9.56 -10.56 -30.04
N ASP A 373 9.94 -9.31 -30.32
CA ASP A 373 9.89 -8.71 -31.65
C ASP A 373 10.81 -9.45 -32.65
N GLU A 374 12.02 -9.82 -32.21
CA GLU A 374 12.97 -10.57 -33.05
C GLU A 374 12.44 -11.98 -33.39
N ALA A 375 11.91 -12.69 -32.38
CA ALA A 375 11.37 -14.03 -32.56
C ALA A 375 10.12 -14.02 -33.45
N LEU A 376 9.20 -13.08 -33.22
CA LEU A 376 7.98 -12.93 -34.02
C LEU A 376 8.28 -12.49 -35.44
N SER A 377 9.25 -11.60 -35.65
CA SER A 377 9.69 -11.19 -36.99
C SER A 377 10.24 -12.37 -37.79
N ARG A 378 11.05 -13.23 -37.15
CA ARG A 378 11.56 -14.45 -37.78
C ARG A 378 10.43 -15.41 -38.16
N ILE A 379 9.48 -15.65 -37.25
CA ILE A 379 8.31 -16.51 -37.53
C ILE A 379 7.45 -15.91 -38.65
N ALA A 380 7.23 -14.60 -38.64
CA ALA A 380 6.46 -13.93 -39.68
C ALA A 380 7.13 -14.03 -41.06
N GLN A 381 8.48 -14.01 -41.11
CA GLN A 381 9.23 -14.30 -42.34
C GLN A 381 9.06 -15.76 -42.78
N GLU A 382 9.22 -16.72 -41.87
CA GLU A 382 9.07 -18.15 -42.16
C GLU A 382 7.66 -18.50 -42.66
N LEU A 383 6.63 -17.87 -42.10
CA LEU A 383 5.23 -18.05 -42.49
C LEU A 383 4.81 -17.22 -43.71
N GLY A 384 5.68 -16.37 -44.25
CA GLY A 384 5.36 -15.50 -45.39
C GLY A 384 4.27 -14.46 -45.08
N LEU A 385 4.14 -14.04 -43.81
CA LEU A 385 3.12 -13.09 -43.35
C LEU A 385 3.50 -11.63 -43.61
N TYR A 386 4.76 -11.36 -43.97
CA TYR A 386 5.10 -10.12 -44.65
C TYR A 386 4.54 -10.18 -46.08
N SER A 387 3.28 -9.75 -46.24
CA SER A 387 2.80 -9.35 -47.55
C SER A 387 3.59 -8.13 -48.02
N MET A 388 3.89 -8.09 -49.33
CA MET A 388 4.44 -6.94 -50.07
C MET A 388 3.95 -5.57 -49.61
#